data_AF-A0A0T2MEJ1-F1
#
_entry.id   AF-A0A0T2MEJ1-F1
#
_cell.length_a   1.000
_cell.length_b   1.000
_cell.length_c   1.000
_cell.angle_alpha   90.00
_cell.angle_beta   90.00
_cell.angle_gamma   90.00
#
_symmetry.space_group_name_H-M   'P 1'
#
loop_
_entity.id
_entity.type
_entity.pdbx_description
1 polymer ?
#
loop_
_entity_poly.entity_id
_entity_poly.type
_entity_poly.pdbx_seq_one_letter_code
_entity_poly.pdbx_strand_id
1 'polypeptide(L)'
;MTTKILLPLAAVAMLTLAACSNPETPAEATDTAPAAEVVVPAPAEPAVAPAANTTAVTPEQAMQAIQQQAATMTDEQKAETIAAARKAAEDAATAQGLTAEQVKQAGDMAEQATKQMLGVQ
;
A
#
# COMPACT_ATOMS: atom_id res chain seq x y z
N MET A 1 -17.85 -31.84 -24.29
CA MET A 1 -17.20 -32.49 -23.12
C MET A 1 -15.71 -32.22 -23.18
N THR A 2 -15.13 -31.49 -22.21
CA THR A 2 -13.80 -31.69 -21.57
C THR A 2 -13.49 -30.43 -20.74
N THR A 3 -14.25 -30.23 -19.67
CA THR A 3 -13.99 -29.21 -18.65
C THR A 3 -13.38 -29.94 -17.45
N LYS A 4 -12.05 -29.99 -17.34
CA LYS A 4 -11.40 -30.78 -16.26
C LYS A 4 -9.96 -30.42 -15.86
N ILE A 5 -9.45 -29.22 -16.18
CA ILE A 5 -8.06 -28.83 -15.80
C ILE A 5 -7.99 -27.47 -15.06
N LEU A 6 -9.12 -26.84 -14.70
CA LEU A 6 -9.16 -25.57 -13.96
C LEU A 6 -9.24 -25.74 -12.44
N LEU A 7 -8.52 -26.70 -11.83
CA LEU A 7 -8.68 -26.98 -10.38
C LEU A 7 -7.45 -27.29 -9.50
N PRO A 8 -6.16 -27.06 -9.86
CA PRO A 8 -5.08 -27.20 -8.87
C PRO A 8 -4.48 -25.87 -8.39
N LEU A 9 -4.78 -24.73 -9.03
CA LEU A 9 -4.09 -23.46 -8.72
C LEU A 9 -4.68 -22.67 -7.53
N ALA A 10 -5.74 -23.17 -6.89
CA ALA A 10 -6.37 -22.53 -5.73
C ALA A 10 -5.82 -23.03 -4.37
N ALA A 11 -5.07 -24.14 -4.34
CA ALA A 11 -4.64 -24.78 -3.09
C ALA A 11 -3.32 -24.22 -2.51
N VAL A 12 -2.57 -23.41 -3.26
CA VAL A 12 -1.22 -22.93 -2.83
C VAL A 12 -1.30 -21.64 -1.99
N ALA A 13 -2.44 -20.94 -1.98
CA ALA A 13 -2.58 -19.66 -1.27
C ALA A 13 -2.74 -19.77 0.26
N MET A 14 -2.94 -20.98 0.80
CA MET A 14 -3.19 -21.17 2.25
C MET A 14 -1.94 -21.51 3.08
N LEU A 15 -0.77 -21.74 2.48
CA LEU A 15 0.45 -22.09 3.22
C LEU A 15 1.36 -20.90 3.60
N THR A 16 1.15 -19.72 3.03
CA THR A 16 2.04 -18.55 3.30
C THR A 16 1.57 -17.67 4.46
N LEU A 17 0.37 -17.89 5.00
CA LEU A 17 -0.19 -17.06 6.08
C LEU A 17 0.25 -17.50 7.50
N ALA A 18 0.85 -18.69 7.65
CA ALA A 18 1.30 -19.21 8.95
C ALA A 18 2.75 -18.85 9.32
N ALA A 19 3.50 -18.21 8.41
CA ALA A 19 4.91 -17.83 8.64
C ALA A 19 5.11 -16.37 9.09
N CYS A 20 4.03 -15.57 9.22
CA CYS A 20 4.09 -14.18 9.72
C CYS A 20 3.48 -13.99 11.11
N SER A 21 3.08 -15.06 11.82
CA SER A 21 2.64 -14.97 13.21
C SER A 21 3.78 -15.38 14.15
N ASN A 22 4.63 -14.43 14.46
CA ASN A 22 5.67 -14.57 15.48
C ASN A 22 5.52 -13.46 16.55
N PRO A 23 4.69 -13.66 17.58
CA PRO A 23 4.90 -12.98 18.86
C PRO A 23 5.76 -13.86 19.78
N GLU A 24 6.80 -13.23 20.32
CA GLU A 24 7.70 -13.74 21.36
C GLU A 24 6.95 -14.36 22.54
N THR A 25 7.45 -15.50 23.01
CA THR A 25 7.12 -16.07 24.31
C THR A 25 8.16 -15.61 25.33
N PRO A 26 7.78 -14.87 26.38
CA PRO A 26 8.49 -14.91 27.64
C PRO A 26 7.73 -15.80 28.61
N ALA A 27 8.36 -16.91 28.98
CA ALA A 27 8.04 -17.59 30.23
C ALA A 27 8.85 -16.94 31.33
N GLU A 28 8.20 -16.46 32.40
CA GLU A 28 8.55 -16.82 33.79
C GLU A 28 7.56 -16.18 34.77
N ALA A 29 7.20 -16.99 35.77
CA ALA A 29 6.34 -16.62 36.89
C ALA A 29 7.20 -16.22 38.09
N THR A 30 6.86 -15.14 38.80
CA THR A 30 6.87 -15.12 40.28
C THR A 30 6.16 -13.89 40.85
N ASP A 31 5.13 -14.18 41.66
CA ASP A 31 4.73 -13.59 42.94
C ASP A 31 5.23 -12.17 43.33
N THR A 32 4.29 -11.27 43.65
CA THR A 32 4.19 -10.51 44.92
C THR A 32 3.09 -9.43 44.81
N ALA A 33 2.06 -9.52 45.66
CA ALA A 33 1.05 -8.47 45.89
C ALA A 33 1.65 -7.25 46.63
N PRO A 34 1.05 -6.04 46.56
CA PRO A 34 -0.04 -5.76 47.50
C PRO A 34 -1.18 -4.89 46.92
N ALA A 35 -2.25 -4.85 47.71
CA ALA A 35 -3.47 -4.09 47.53
C ALA A 35 -3.25 -2.58 47.28
N ALA A 36 -4.09 -2.00 46.43
CA ALA A 36 -4.34 -0.57 46.37
C ALA A 36 -5.85 -0.29 46.33
N GLU A 37 -6.23 0.64 47.20
CA GLU A 37 -7.55 1.22 47.42
C GLU A 37 -8.30 1.68 46.17
N VAL A 38 -9.62 1.43 46.21
CA VAL A 38 -10.73 2.35 45.92
C VAL A 38 -10.49 3.43 44.86
N VAL A 39 -11.19 3.30 43.72
CA VAL A 39 -11.83 4.46 43.06
C VAL A 39 -13.25 4.06 42.65
N VAL A 40 -14.22 4.67 43.33
CA VAL A 40 -15.64 4.69 42.95
C VAL A 40 -15.74 5.22 41.51
N PRO A 41 -16.48 4.61 40.58
CA PRO A 41 -16.59 5.16 39.23
C PRO A 41 -17.22 6.54 39.28
N ALA A 42 -16.43 7.54 38.91
CA ALA A 42 -16.91 8.88 38.58
C ALA A 42 -18.00 8.76 37.49
N PRO A 43 -19.02 9.64 37.48
CA PRO A 43 -20.09 9.59 36.50
C PRO A 43 -19.51 9.68 35.10
N ALA A 44 -19.94 8.76 34.24
CA ALA A 44 -19.53 8.66 32.85
C ALA A 44 -19.70 10.02 32.14
N GLU A 45 -18.57 10.67 31.87
CA GLU A 45 -18.51 11.73 30.87
C GLU A 45 -18.91 11.08 29.53
N PRO A 46 -19.81 11.70 28.74
CA PRO A 46 -20.14 11.17 27.43
C PRO A 46 -18.85 11.17 26.61
N ALA A 47 -18.36 9.97 26.32
CA ALA A 47 -17.29 9.77 25.37
C ALA A 47 -17.73 10.43 24.06
N VAL A 48 -17.16 11.60 23.78
CA VAL A 48 -17.11 12.14 22.43
C VAL A 48 -16.31 11.16 21.61
N ALA A 49 -17.02 10.17 21.06
CA ALA A 49 -16.53 9.39 19.94
C ALA A 49 -15.98 10.40 18.93
N PRO A 50 -14.76 10.22 18.40
CA PRO A 50 -14.28 11.08 17.34
C PRO A 50 -15.35 11.06 16.27
N ALA A 51 -15.97 12.22 16.04
CA ALA A 51 -16.93 12.38 14.96
C ALA A 51 -16.23 11.87 13.71
N ALA A 52 -16.68 10.74 13.19
CA ALA A 52 -16.24 10.21 11.93
C ALA A 52 -16.73 11.19 10.84
N ASN A 53 -16.05 12.33 10.72
CA ASN A 53 -15.98 13.09 9.49
C ASN A 53 -15.06 12.33 8.52
N THR A 54 -15.37 11.05 8.30
CA THR A 54 -15.00 10.40 7.05
C THR A 54 -16.02 10.87 6.04
N THR A 55 -15.89 12.14 5.61
CA THR A 55 -16.44 12.54 4.32
C THR A 55 -15.80 11.57 3.34
N ALA A 56 -16.58 10.59 2.88
CA ALA A 56 -16.11 9.62 1.94
C ALA A 56 -15.65 10.41 0.71
N VAL A 57 -14.33 10.50 0.51
CA VAL A 57 -13.75 11.15 -0.66
C VAL A 57 -14.29 10.38 -1.84
N THR A 58 -15.13 11.02 -2.65
CA THR A 58 -15.67 10.36 -3.84
C THR A 58 -14.54 10.11 -4.82
N PRO A 59 -14.65 9.12 -5.72
CA PRO A 59 -13.66 8.91 -6.77
C PRO A 59 -13.36 10.18 -7.59
N GLU A 60 -14.37 11.03 -7.83
CA GLU A 60 -14.17 12.31 -8.52
C GLU A 60 -13.33 13.30 -7.70
N GLN A 61 -13.56 13.39 -6.39
CA GLN A 61 -12.75 14.25 -5.51
C GLN A 61 -11.31 13.76 -5.40
N ALA A 62 -11.09 12.44 -5.36
CA ALA A 62 -9.75 11.87 -5.38
C ALA A 62 -9.00 12.21 -6.69
N MET A 63 -9.68 12.09 -7.84
CA MET A 63 -9.11 12.45 -9.14
C MET A 63 -8.81 13.95 -9.27
N GLN A 64 -9.66 14.82 -8.71
CA GLN A 64 -9.39 16.26 -8.65
C GLN A 64 -8.19 16.58 -7.76
N ALA A 65 -8.05 15.91 -6.61
CA ALA A 65 -6.91 16.09 -5.72
C ALA A 65 -5.59 15.68 -6.40
N ILE A 66 -5.58 14.57 -7.12
CA ILE A 66 -4.40 14.11 -7.88
C ILE A 66 -4.02 15.12 -8.96
N GLN A 67 -5.00 15.64 -9.71
CA GLN A 67 -4.75 16.68 -10.73
C GLN A 67 -4.22 17.98 -10.12
N GLN A 68 -4.78 18.43 -8.99
CA GLN A 68 -4.29 19.60 -8.25
C GLN A 68 -2.84 19.38 -7.79
N GLN A 69 -2.54 18.21 -7.26
CA GLN A 69 -1.20 17.87 -6.79
C GLN A 69 -0.20 17.85 -7.96
N ALA A 70 -0.57 17.26 -9.09
CA ALA A 70 0.22 17.31 -10.32
C ALA A 70 0.38 18.75 -10.86
N ALA A 71 -0.64 19.62 -10.73
CA ALA A 71 -0.56 21.02 -11.12
C ALA A 71 0.38 21.84 -10.22
N THR A 72 0.52 21.45 -8.94
CA THR A 72 1.46 22.09 -8.00
C THR A 72 2.90 21.61 -8.12
N MET A 73 3.17 20.51 -8.84
CA MET A 73 4.54 20.05 -9.10
C MET A 73 5.23 20.99 -10.09
N THR A 74 6.49 21.32 -9.80
CA THR A 74 7.32 22.06 -10.76
C THR A 74 7.68 21.18 -11.96
N ASP A 75 8.09 21.81 -13.06
CA ASP A 75 8.48 21.07 -14.27
C ASP A 75 9.69 20.17 -14.01
N GLU A 76 10.67 20.60 -13.20
CA GLU A 76 11.76 19.72 -12.75
C GLU A 76 11.25 18.51 -11.98
N GLN A 77 10.30 18.68 -11.06
CA GLN A 77 9.75 17.56 -10.27
C GLN A 77 8.98 16.56 -11.15
N LYS A 78 8.24 17.06 -12.15
CA LYS A 78 7.57 16.19 -13.12
C LYS A 78 8.58 15.41 -13.95
N ALA A 79 9.63 16.07 -14.45
CA ALA A 79 10.68 15.43 -15.22
C ALA A 79 11.43 14.36 -14.38
N GLU A 80 11.74 14.67 -13.13
CA GLU A 80 12.36 13.71 -12.20
C GLU A 80 11.45 12.50 -11.94
N THR A 81 10.15 12.73 -11.74
CA THR A 81 9.16 11.66 -11.54
C THR A 81 9.06 10.74 -12.75
N ILE A 82 9.09 11.31 -13.96
CA ILE A 82 9.09 10.56 -15.22
C ILE A 82 10.36 9.73 -15.36
N ALA A 83 11.53 10.31 -15.08
CA ALA A 83 12.81 9.61 -15.14
C ALA A 83 12.88 8.48 -14.09
N ALA A 84 12.40 8.72 -12.88
CA ALA A 84 12.32 7.72 -11.83
C ALA A 84 11.39 6.56 -12.21
N ALA A 85 10.22 6.85 -12.80
CA ALA A 85 9.27 5.83 -13.25
C ALA A 85 9.88 4.97 -14.37
N ARG A 86 10.51 5.60 -15.37
CA ARG A 86 11.25 4.90 -16.43
C ARG A 86 12.30 3.96 -15.84
N LYS A 87 13.16 4.50 -14.96
CA LYS A 87 14.24 3.74 -14.34
C LYS A 87 13.72 2.57 -13.50
N ALA A 88 12.66 2.79 -12.70
CA ALA A 88 12.06 1.73 -11.91
C ALA A 88 11.52 0.59 -12.79
N ALA A 89 10.90 0.92 -13.93
CA ALA A 89 10.42 -0.09 -14.88
C ALA A 89 11.55 -0.84 -15.57
N GLU A 90 12.61 -0.14 -15.98
CA GLU A 90 13.80 -0.76 -16.58
C GLU A 90 14.53 -1.69 -15.59
N ASP A 91 14.68 -1.25 -14.34
CA ASP A 91 15.31 -2.04 -13.27
C ASP A 91 14.46 -3.29 -12.94
N ALA A 92 13.13 -3.16 -12.88
CA ALA A 92 12.21 -4.28 -12.66
C ALA A 92 12.21 -5.26 -13.85
N ALA A 93 12.28 -4.77 -15.08
CA ALA A 93 12.38 -5.59 -16.28
C ALA A 93 13.72 -6.34 -16.35
N THR A 94 14.81 -5.67 -15.96
CA THR A 94 16.15 -6.27 -15.88
C THR A 94 16.19 -7.35 -14.80
N ALA A 95 15.59 -7.11 -13.64
CA ALA A 95 15.48 -8.10 -12.57
C ALA A 95 14.68 -9.36 -12.99
N GLN A 96 13.77 -9.22 -13.95
CA GLN A 96 13.02 -10.33 -14.55
C GLN A 96 13.79 -11.04 -15.67
N GLY A 97 15.01 -10.62 -16.00
CA GLY A 97 15.84 -11.22 -17.04
C GLY A 97 15.34 -10.94 -18.46
N LEU A 98 14.57 -9.88 -18.65
CA LEU A 98 14.09 -9.46 -19.98
C LEU A 98 15.26 -8.99 -20.86
N THR A 99 15.06 -9.03 -22.18
CA THR A 99 16.09 -8.56 -23.13
C THR A 99 16.24 -7.04 -23.07
N ALA A 100 17.37 -6.51 -23.53
CA ALA A 100 17.61 -5.06 -23.53
C ALA A 100 16.52 -4.27 -24.30
N GLU A 101 15.99 -4.82 -25.39
CA GLU A 101 14.85 -4.21 -26.10
C GLU A 101 13.58 -4.20 -25.25
N GLN A 102 13.28 -5.30 -24.54
CA GLN A 102 12.11 -5.39 -23.66
C GLN A 102 12.23 -4.48 -22.43
N VAL A 103 13.44 -4.37 -21.86
CA VAL A 103 13.74 -3.42 -20.77
C VAL A 103 13.47 -2.00 -21.22
N LYS A 104 13.99 -1.62 -22.41
CA LYS A 104 13.75 -0.30 -22.98
C LYS A 104 12.26 -0.06 -23.22
N GLN A 105 11.56 -1.03 -23.79
CA GLN A 105 10.12 -0.95 -24.02
C GLN A 105 9.34 -0.75 -22.71
N ALA A 106 9.72 -1.45 -21.63
CA ALA A 106 9.11 -1.27 -20.32
C ALA A 106 9.34 0.15 -19.77
N GLY A 107 10.56 0.67 -19.92
CA GLY A 107 10.89 2.06 -19.59
C GLY A 107 10.06 3.07 -20.38
N ASP A 108 9.97 2.91 -21.70
CA ASP A 108 9.21 3.80 -22.59
C ASP A 108 7.71 3.79 -22.25
N MET A 109 7.13 2.63 -21.94
CA MET A 109 5.73 2.53 -21.51
C MET A 109 5.49 3.20 -20.16
N ALA A 110 6.38 3.00 -19.18
CA ALA A 110 6.28 3.65 -17.89
C ALA A 110 6.40 5.17 -18.02
N GLU A 111 7.35 5.65 -18.82
CA GLU A 111 7.52 7.07 -19.12
C GLU A 111 6.24 7.68 -19.71
N GLN A 112 5.64 7.03 -20.72
CA GLN A 112 4.41 7.52 -21.35
C GLN A 112 3.21 7.47 -20.41
N ALA A 113 3.08 6.44 -19.57
CA ALA A 113 2.01 6.36 -18.59
C ALA A 113 2.14 7.47 -17.53
N THR A 114 3.35 7.70 -17.02
CA THR A 114 3.60 8.78 -16.05
C THR A 114 3.39 10.15 -16.68
N LYS A 115 3.78 10.36 -17.93
CA LYS A 115 3.49 11.59 -18.68
C LYS A 115 1.98 11.87 -18.78
N GLN A 116 1.18 10.86 -19.13
CA GLN A 116 -0.28 10.96 -19.17
C GLN A 116 -0.88 11.27 -17.79
N MET A 117 -0.38 10.65 -16.72
CA MET A 117 -0.85 10.90 -15.35
C MET A 117 -0.50 12.31 -14.86
N LEU A 118 0.67 12.82 -15.23
CA LEU A 118 1.14 14.16 -14.86
C LEU A 118 0.61 15.26 -15.80
N GLY A 119 -0.11 14.89 -16.86
CA GLY A 119 -0.66 15.82 -17.84
C GLY A 119 0.39 16.53 -18.70
N VAL A 120 1.56 15.93 -18.89
CA VAL A 120 2.65 16.46 -19.73
C VAL A 120 2.71 15.66 -21.03
N GLN A 121 2.71 16.37 -22.15
CA GLN A 121 2.65 15.81 -23.51
C GLN A 121 4.02 15.83 -24.18
#